data_AF-A0A0D7WX86-F1
#
_entry.id   AF-A0A0D7WX86-F1
#
_cell.length_a   1.000
_cell.length_b   1.000
_cell.length_c   1.000
_cell.angle_alpha   90.00
_cell.angle_beta   90.00
_cell.angle_gamma   90.00
#
_symmetry.space_group_name_H-M   'P 1'
#
loop_
_entity.id
_entity.type
_entity.pdbx_description
1 polymer ?
#
loop_
_entity_poly.entity_id
_entity_poly.type
_entity_poly.pdbx_seq_one_letter_code
_entity_poly.pdbx_strand_id
1 'polypeptide(L)'
;MFIVWRKEWMNEYESPWSIFEKVSLANHISRTEILKTLGNAEVKKIKKILLTDSRRELIKLSGFDLNILKQYLGVDLSVLNKSVISTLLKPVEYYQEPISTWFPQLLNWCPECIKEGYHSWLHQFSLFHSCPIHQIKLLSSCPMCLNPIPFLVSDLALSEPFTCMCGFKLADIGSTPWSQWKMKVEIADVPVSKWIAQGKRDDSNRLLFSPLVSSIQHFTLESKIQSKFFNVKVASTQDYSYRDEFKNDLYKQNCRCFRNIDHYVRKKFIKKHLKCILMLQELRKNENEEFPPICPYAYAYVFWKQTLLGREHFYNNLVISRRRPGITVATELIEHIIDDYKNRLFAHTNLSKYDNREMFHWVINRVTSELCLNYFYEWLKIAVEGAEQISVPNQDKLDIMLQNSIPRAILKHNSDVRQKQKIEIILPNVDRRINLNEFKCPLSTKTMKKLLFKMNSFKPLSVAMRIYENPSDENKRIESYVKQYVMKLRI
;
A
#
# COMPACT_ATOMS: atom_id res chain seq x y z
N MET A 1 -12.61 -39.53 -19.45
CA MET A 1 -11.19 -39.30 -19.24
C MET A 1 -10.84 -39.75 -17.83
N PHE A 2 -9.88 -40.64 -17.66
CA PHE A 2 -9.42 -41.06 -16.33
C PHE A 2 -8.27 -40.12 -15.91
N ILE A 3 -8.41 -39.49 -14.75
CA ILE A 3 -7.34 -38.67 -14.16
C ILE A 3 -6.53 -39.58 -13.24
N VAL A 4 -5.23 -39.69 -13.52
CA VAL A 4 -4.22 -40.31 -12.67
C VAL A 4 -3.89 -39.34 -11.54
N TRP A 5 -4.22 -39.74 -10.33
CA TRP A 5 -3.92 -38.99 -9.11
C TRP A 5 -3.71 -39.93 -7.94
N ARG A 6 -2.81 -39.55 -7.02
CA ARG A 6 -2.61 -40.22 -5.73
C ARG A 6 -2.76 -39.20 -4.61
N LYS A 7 -3.61 -39.51 -3.63
CA LYS A 7 -3.87 -38.59 -2.50
C LYS A 7 -2.60 -38.28 -1.71
N GLU A 8 -1.62 -39.19 -1.74
CA GLU A 8 -0.33 -39.07 -1.06
C GLU A 8 0.59 -38.00 -1.67
N TRP A 9 0.26 -37.48 -2.86
CA TRP A 9 0.99 -36.38 -3.50
C TRP A 9 0.62 -35.00 -2.96
N MET A 10 -0.42 -34.91 -2.12
CA MET A 10 -0.80 -33.68 -1.42
C MET A 10 -0.05 -33.54 -0.12
N ASN A 11 0.49 -32.35 0.08
CA ASN A 11 1.23 -31.97 1.28
C ASN A 11 0.38 -31.07 2.18
N GLU A 12 0.83 -30.87 3.42
CA GLU A 12 0.18 -29.95 4.35
C GLU A 12 0.20 -28.52 3.80
N TYR A 13 -0.90 -27.79 3.98
CA TYR A 13 -1.11 -26.43 3.46
C TYR A 13 -0.97 -26.28 1.93
N GLU A 14 -0.89 -27.37 1.16
CA GLU A 14 -0.73 -27.28 -0.28
C GLU A 14 -1.93 -26.56 -0.92
N SER A 15 -1.65 -25.60 -1.80
CA SER A 15 -2.69 -24.85 -2.47
C SER A 15 -3.23 -25.62 -3.68
N PRO A 16 -4.49 -25.34 -4.09
CA PRO A 16 -5.05 -25.90 -5.31
C PRO A 16 -4.22 -25.63 -6.55
N TRP A 17 -3.44 -24.54 -6.58
CA TRP A 17 -2.61 -24.20 -7.73
C TRP A 17 -1.61 -25.32 -8.02
N SER A 18 -0.72 -25.67 -7.08
CA SER A 18 0.26 -26.75 -7.34
C SER A 18 -0.40 -28.12 -7.50
N ILE A 19 -1.54 -28.36 -6.84
CA ILE A 19 -2.32 -29.59 -7.03
C ILE A 19 -2.76 -29.72 -8.50
N PHE A 20 -3.35 -28.66 -9.08
CA PHE A 20 -3.79 -28.70 -10.48
C PHE A 20 -2.62 -28.71 -11.46
N GLU A 21 -1.49 -28.07 -11.15
CA GLU A 21 -0.26 -28.18 -11.94
C GLU A 21 0.29 -29.62 -11.95
N LYS A 22 0.30 -30.29 -10.79
CA LYS A 22 0.67 -31.72 -10.68
C LYS A 22 -0.30 -32.62 -11.45
N VAL A 23 -1.61 -32.35 -11.38
CA VAL A 23 -2.62 -33.07 -12.18
C VAL A 23 -2.36 -32.89 -13.68
N SER A 24 -2.11 -31.65 -14.10
CA SER A 24 -1.77 -31.30 -15.49
C SER A 24 -0.54 -32.06 -15.96
N LEU A 25 0.52 -32.09 -15.14
CA LEU A 25 1.77 -32.80 -15.41
C LEU A 25 1.59 -34.32 -15.49
N ALA A 26 0.95 -34.93 -14.48
CA ALA A 26 0.80 -36.40 -14.40
C ALA A 26 -0.11 -36.97 -15.51
N ASN A 27 -0.97 -36.15 -16.09
CA ASN A 27 -1.96 -36.56 -17.09
C ASN A 27 -1.68 -36.01 -18.49
N HIS A 28 -0.61 -35.20 -18.65
CA HIS A 28 -0.28 -34.51 -19.90
C HIS A 28 -1.45 -33.74 -20.50
N ILE A 29 -2.16 -32.98 -19.65
CA ILE A 29 -3.38 -32.24 -20.04
C ILE A 29 -3.25 -30.77 -19.74
N SER A 30 -3.88 -29.94 -20.56
CA SER A 30 -3.93 -28.49 -20.33
C SER A 30 -4.85 -28.10 -19.16
N ARG A 31 -4.69 -26.89 -18.64
CA ARG A 31 -5.57 -26.35 -17.57
C ARG A 31 -6.99 -26.17 -18.06
N THR A 32 -7.15 -25.85 -19.35
CA THR A 32 -8.46 -25.85 -20.00
C THR A 32 -9.13 -27.23 -19.96
N GLU A 33 -8.38 -28.32 -20.18
CA GLU A 33 -8.92 -29.68 -20.12
C GLU A 33 -9.26 -30.12 -18.69
N ILE A 34 -8.49 -29.67 -17.69
CA ILE A 34 -8.84 -29.82 -16.28
C ILE A 34 -10.22 -29.20 -16.02
N LEU A 35 -10.44 -27.95 -16.46
CA LEU A 35 -11.74 -27.28 -16.28
C LEU A 35 -12.87 -27.97 -17.04
N LYS A 36 -12.63 -28.50 -18.24
CA LYS A 36 -13.66 -29.27 -18.98
C LYS A 36 -14.01 -30.59 -18.29
N THR A 37 -13.03 -31.23 -17.65
CA THR A 37 -13.20 -32.54 -17.03
C THR A 37 -13.83 -32.42 -15.64
N LEU A 38 -13.24 -31.56 -14.81
CA LEU A 38 -13.59 -31.37 -13.40
C LEU A 38 -14.54 -30.18 -13.15
N GLY A 39 -14.87 -29.41 -14.19
CA GLY A 39 -15.76 -28.28 -14.08
C GLY A 39 -17.22 -28.66 -13.82
N ASN A 40 -17.97 -27.69 -13.29
CA ASN A 40 -19.42 -27.81 -13.14
C ASN A 40 -20.15 -27.72 -14.50
N ALA A 41 -21.47 -27.92 -14.46
CA ALA A 41 -22.31 -27.93 -15.66
C ALA A 41 -22.25 -26.62 -16.46
N GLU A 42 -22.03 -25.48 -15.80
CA GLU A 42 -21.91 -24.18 -16.49
C GLU A 42 -20.58 -24.09 -17.22
N VAL A 43 -19.46 -24.40 -16.56
CA VAL A 43 -18.12 -24.37 -17.16
C VAL A 43 -18.01 -25.32 -18.34
N LYS A 44 -18.61 -26.51 -18.25
CA LYS A 44 -18.63 -27.52 -19.33
C LYS A 44 -19.36 -27.06 -20.60
N LYS A 45 -20.31 -26.12 -20.48
CA LYS A 45 -21.09 -25.59 -21.62
C LYS A 45 -20.41 -24.40 -22.30
N ILE A 46 -19.46 -23.74 -21.64
CA ILE A 46 -18.85 -22.51 -22.13
C ILE A 46 -17.74 -22.83 -23.15
N LYS A 47 -17.76 -22.14 -24.31
CA LYS A 47 -16.68 -22.19 -25.29
C LYS A 47 -15.41 -21.52 -24.72
N LYS A 48 -14.22 -22.07 -25.03
CA LYS A 48 -12.89 -21.72 -24.44
C LYS A 48 -12.61 -20.21 -24.28
N ILE A 49 -13.13 -19.37 -25.18
CA ILE A 49 -12.87 -17.91 -25.26
C ILE A 49 -13.67 -17.10 -24.21
N LEU A 50 -14.75 -17.64 -23.63
CA LEU A 50 -15.69 -16.87 -22.79
C LEU A 50 -15.63 -17.19 -21.29
N LEU A 51 -14.64 -17.97 -20.84
CA LEU A 51 -14.51 -18.31 -19.41
C LEU A 51 -13.91 -17.14 -18.62
N THR A 52 -14.69 -16.58 -17.70
CA THR A 52 -14.28 -15.51 -16.79
C THR A 52 -13.35 -16.01 -15.68
N ASP A 53 -12.51 -15.14 -15.13
CA ASP A 53 -11.58 -15.47 -14.04
C ASP A 53 -12.28 -15.98 -12.78
N SER A 54 -13.52 -15.51 -12.53
CA SER A 54 -14.36 -16.02 -11.44
C SER A 54 -14.63 -17.52 -11.54
N ARG A 55 -14.55 -18.14 -12.73
CA ARG A 55 -14.70 -19.59 -12.92
C ARG A 55 -13.38 -20.35 -12.90
N ARG A 56 -12.26 -19.64 -12.81
CA ARG A 56 -10.89 -20.20 -12.77
C ARG A 56 -10.21 -20.01 -11.42
N GLU A 57 -10.88 -19.31 -10.51
CA GLU A 57 -10.36 -18.99 -9.18
C GLU A 57 -10.23 -20.22 -8.29
N LEU A 58 -9.20 -20.18 -7.46
CA LEU A 58 -8.73 -21.32 -6.68
C LEU A 58 -9.08 -21.25 -5.19
N ILE A 59 -9.73 -20.17 -4.76
CA ILE A 59 -10.09 -19.96 -3.36
C ILE A 59 -11.38 -20.72 -3.03
N LYS A 60 -12.46 -20.41 -3.75
CA LYS A 60 -13.79 -21.02 -3.56
C LYS A 60 -14.03 -22.21 -4.49
N LEU A 61 -13.20 -22.34 -5.54
CA LEU A 61 -13.33 -23.38 -6.58
C LEU A 61 -14.69 -23.33 -7.30
N SER A 62 -15.23 -22.13 -7.49
CA SER A 62 -16.60 -21.91 -8.00
C SER A 62 -16.84 -22.35 -9.45
N GLY A 63 -15.78 -22.63 -10.22
CA GLY A 63 -15.86 -23.26 -11.53
C GLY A 63 -15.90 -24.80 -11.52
N PHE A 64 -15.64 -25.44 -10.38
CA PHE A 64 -15.49 -26.88 -10.28
C PHE A 64 -16.76 -27.57 -9.79
N ASP A 65 -16.95 -28.82 -10.21
CA ASP A 65 -17.90 -29.73 -9.59
C ASP A 65 -17.22 -30.38 -8.39
N LEU A 66 -17.62 -30.01 -7.18
CA LEU A 66 -16.95 -30.44 -5.95
C LEU A 66 -17.08 -31.96 -5.71
N ASN A 67 -18.16 -32.59 -6.19
CA ASN A 67 -18.33 -34.04 -6.05
C ASN A 67 -17.38 -34.79 -6.96
N ILE A 68 -17.27 -34.36 -8.22
CA ILE A 68 -16.33 -34.93 -9.19
C ILE A 68 -14.89 -34.69 -8.70
N LEU A 69 -14.58 -33.48 -8.24
CA LEU A 69 -13.25 -33.15 -7.72
C LEU A 69 -12.87 -34.06 -6.55
N LYS A 70 -13.79 -34.27 -5.60
CA LYS A 70 -13.59 -35.17 -4.45
C LYS A 70 -13.40 -36.62 -4.88
N GLN A 71 -14.17 -37.08 -5.88
CA GLN A 71 -14.05 -38.43 -6.42
C GLN A 71 -12.65 -38.69 -7.01
N TYR A 72 -12.13 -37.76 -7.82
CA TYR A 72 -10.82 -37.93 -8.45
C TYR A 72 -9.64 -37.65 -7.51
N LEU A 73 -9.73 -36.63 -6.67
CA LEU A 73 -8.63 -36.26 -5.78
C LEU A 73 -8.58 -37.08 -4.48
N GLY A 74 -9.66 -37.78 -4.15
CA GLY A 74 -9.81 -38.54 -2.91
C GLY A 74 -9.98 -37.66 -1.67
N VAL A 75 -10.08 -36.34 -1.83
CA VAL A 75 -10.24 -35.36 -0.75
C VAL A 75 -11.19 -34.24 -1.16
N ASP A 76 -11.88 -33.66 -0.18
CA ASP A 76 -12.71 -32.48 -0.41
C ASP A 76 -11.84 -31.21 -0.35
N LEU A 77 -11.38 -30.77 -1.52
CA LEU A 77 -10.50 -29.61 -1.63
C LEU A 77 -11.17 -28.30 -1.17
N SER A 78 -12.51 -28.20 -1.30
CA SER A 78 -13.25 -27.02 -0.82
C SER A 78 -13.23 -26.93 0.70
N VAL A 79 -13.44 -28.06 1.39
CA VAL A 79 -13.34 -28.13 2.85
C VAL A 79 -11.91 -27.87 3.32
N LEU A 80 -10.91 -28.44 2.66
CA LEU A 80 -9.50 -28.22 2.99
C LEU A 80 -9.12 -26.73 2.87
N ASN A 81 -9.45 -26.10 1.74
CA ASN A 81 -9.21 -24.66 1.51
C ASN A 81 -9.85 -23.82 2.60
N LYS A 82 -11.15 -24.04 2.88
CA LYS A 82 -11.87 -23.30 3.92
C LYS A 82 -11.22 -23.45 5.29
N SER A 83 -10.78 -24.65 5.64
CA SER A 83 -10.11 -24.93 6.93
C SER A 83 -8.78 -24.18 7.05
N VAL A 84 -7.93 -24.24 6.02
CA VAL A 84 -6.63 -23.55 6.02
C VAL A 84 -6.82 -22.04 6.03
N ILE A 85 -7.68 -21.51 5.16
CA ILE A 85 -7.98 -20.07 5.08
C ILE A 85 -8.56 -19.56 6.40
N SER A 86 -9.52 -20.28 6.99
CA SER A 86 -10.09 -19.92 8.29
C SER A 86 -9.02 -19.88 9.39
N THR A 87 -8.09 -20.85 9.39
CA THR A 87 -6.96 -20.88 10.33
C THR A 87 -6.07 -19.65 10.18
N LEU A 88 -5.72 -19.28 8.94
CA LEU A 88 -4.85 -18.12 8.65
C LEU A 88 -5.52 -16.79 8.98
N LEU A 89 -6.84 -16.68 8.74
CA LEU A 89 -7.61 -15.47 9.00
C LEU A 89 -8.04 -15.33 10.46
N LYS A 90 -8.04 -16.40 11.25
CA LYS A 90 -8.57 -16.39 12.62
C LYS A 90 -8.05 -15.23 13.48
N PRO A 91 -6.75 -14.87 13.46
CA PRO A 91 -6.25 -13.75 14.26
C PRO A 91 -6.75 -12.37 13.79
N VAL A 92 -7.27 -12.26 12.57
CA VAL A 92 -7.70 -11.01 11.92
C VAL A 92 -9.13 -11.06 11.39
N GLU A 93 -9.91 -12.09 11.70
CA GLU A 93 -11.25 -12.31 11.14
C GLU A 93 -12.20 -11.13 11.43
N TYR A 94 -11.99 -10.44 12.55
CA TYR A 94 -12.76 -9.25 12.95
C TYR A 94 -12.57 -8.05 12.00
N TYR A 95 -11.56 -8.06 11.12
CA TYR A 95 -11.39 -7.02 10.11
C TYR A 95 -12.50 -7.00 9.07
N GLN A 96 -13.16 -8.15 8.82
CA GLN A 96 -14.20 -8.30 7.81
C GLN A 96 -13.79 -7.85 6.40
N GLU A 97 -12.48 -7.86 6.12
CA GLU A 97 -11.92 -7.52 4.82
C GLU A 97 -12.29 -8.57 3.77
N PRO A 98 -12.45 -8.18 2.50
CA PRO A 98 -12.59 -9.13 1.41
C PRO A 98 -11.43 -10.13 1.40
N ILE A 99 -11.73 -11.38 1.04
CA ILE A 99 -10.71 -12.45 1.01
C ILE A 99 -9.53 -12.10 0.10
N SER A 100 -9.75 -11.30 -0.96
CA SER A 100 -8.72 -10.81 -1.88
C SER A 100 -7.71 -9.85 -1.23
N THR A 101 -8.06 -9.22 -0.10
CA THR A 101 -7.10 -8.42 0.70
C THR A 101 -6.02 -9.32 1.30
N TRP A 102 -6.39 -10.53 1.70
CA TRP A 102 -5.51 -11.48 2.40
C TRP A 102 -4.87 -12.52 1.49
N PHE A 103 -5.48 -12.79 0.34
CA PHE A 103 -5.01 -13.75 -0.65
C PHE A 103 -5.00 -13.07 -2.02
N PRO A 104 -3.84 -12.52 -2.46
CA PRO A 104 -3.73 -11.82 -3.73
C PRO A 104 -4.12 -12.73 -4.90
N GLN A 105 -4.53 -12.13 -6.02
CA GLN A 105 -4.88 -12.87 -7.23
C GLN A 105 -3.67 -13.28 -8.06
N LEU A 106 -2.48 -12.77 -7.73
CA LEU A 106 -1.21 -13.13 -8.36
C LEU A 106 -0.50 -14.16 -7.48
N LEU A 107 0.12 -15.15 -8.10
CA LEU A 107 0.86 -16.23 -7.46
C LEU A 107 2.11 -15.66 -6.76
N ASN A 108 2.17 -15.84 -5.44
CA ASN A 108 3.38 -15.60 -4.67
C ASN A 108 4.01 -16.95 -4.33
N TRP A 109 5.25 -17.20 -4.74
CA TRP A 109 5.85 -18.53 -4.64
C TRP A 109 7.28 -18.48 -4.10
N CYS A 110 7.70 -19.60 -3.52
CA CYS A 110 9.05 -19.81 -3.03
C CYS A 110 9.86 -20.60 -4.07
N PRO A 111 11.04 -20.13 -4.49
CA PRO A 111 11.83 -20.81 -5.51
C PRO A 111 12.39 -22.16 -5.07
N GLU A 112 12.53 -22.42 -3.78
CA GLU A 112 12.95 -23.75 -3.29
C GLU A 112 11.76 -24.71 -3.19
N CYS A 113 10.62 -24.25 -2.64
CA CYS A 113 9.42 -25.08 -2.56
C CYS A 113 8.92 -25.55 -3.94
N ILE A 114 8.94 -24.65 -4.94
CA ILE A 114 8.35 -24.98 -6.23
C ILE A 114 9.16 -26.01 -7.00
N LYS A 115 10.48 -26.13 -6.75
CA LYS A 115 11.34 -27.17 -7.36
C LYS A 115 10.83 -28.57 -7.04
N GLU A 116 10.27 -28.74 -5.85
CA GLU A 116 9.62 -29.98 -5.38
C GLU A 116 8.16 -30.12 -5.86
N GLY A 117 7.69 -29.22 -6.74
CA GLY A 117 6.30 -29.14 -7.19
C GLY A 117 5.33 -28.65 -6.13
N TYR A 118 5.81 -28.01 -5.07
CA TYR A 118 4.97 -27.58 -3.96
C TYR A 118 4.71 -26.07 -3.95
N HIS A 119 3.44 -25.71 -3.81
CA HIS A 119 3.01 -24.35 -3.51
C HIS A 119 2.03 -24.36 -2.33
N SER A 120 2.23 -23.47 -1.36
CA SER A 120 1.46 -23.42 -0.12
C SER A 120 0.45 -22.26 -0.10
N TRP A 121 -0.68 -22.45 0.59
CA TRP A 121 -1.54 -21.34 1.02
C TRP A 121 -0.79 -20.32 1.88
N LEU A 122 0.27 -20.74 2.58
CA LEU A 122 1.11 -19.83 3.36
C LEU A 122 1.87 -18.84 2.46
N HIS A 123 2.27 -19.24 1.26
CA HIS A 123 2.91 -18.31 0.32
C HIS A 123 1.91 -17.27 -0.22
N GLN A 124 0.65 -17.65 -0.33
CA GLN A 124 -0.40 -16.79 -0.88
C GLN A 124 -0.97 -15.80 0.14
N PHE A 125 -0.63 -15.91 1.43
CA PHE A 125 -1.18 -15.06 2.47
C PHE A 125 -0.43 -13.71 2.56
N SER A 126 -1.15 -12.58 2.42
CA SER A 126 -0.55 -11.24 2.25
C SER A 126 0.39 -10.79 3.36
N LEU A 127 0.25 -11.31 4.59
CA LEU A 127 1.16 -10.95 5.69
C LEU A 127 2.52 -11.66 5.62
N PHE A 128 2.65 -12.70 4.80
CA PHE A 128 3.84 -13.54 4.72
C PHE A 128 4.65 -13.16 3.47
N HIS A 129 5.63 -12.28 3.65
CA HIS A 129 6.50 -11.83 2.55
C HIS A 129 7.71 -12.75 2.28
N SER A 130 7.92 -13.74 3.14
CA SER A 130 8.99 -14.74 3.03
C SER A 130 8.40 -16.13 3.23
N CYS A 131 9.02 -17.13 2.61
CA CYS A 131 8.61 -18.52 2.72
C CYS A 131 8.74 -18.98 4.18
N PRO A 132 7.68 -19.49 4.81
CA PRO A 132 7.75 -19.97 6.18
C PRO A 132 8.62 -21.22 6.37
N ILE A 133 8.90 -21.94 5.29
CA ILE A 133 9.69 -23.18 5.29
C ILE A 133 11.18 -22.85 5.09
N HIS A 134 11.49 -22.05 4.07
CA HIS A 134 12.87 -21.76 3.65
C HIS A 134 13.40 -20.39 4.10
N GLN A 135 12.55 -19.53 4.68
CA GLN A 135 12.88 -18.17 5.14
C GLN A 135 13.49 -17.24 4.08
N ILE A 136 13.21 -17.49 2.81
CA ILE A 136 13.61 -16.64 1.68
C ILE A 136 12.44 -15.80 1.18
N LYS A 137 12.73 -14.65 0.57
CA LYS A 137 11.70 -13.75 0.01
C LYS A 137 10.88 -14.47 -1.07
N LEU A 138 9.55 -14.31 -1.01
CA LEU A 138 8.65 -14.83 -2.05
C LEU A 138 8.75 -14.01 -3.33
N LEU A 139 8.61 -14.68 -4.47
CA LEU A 139 8.55 -14.06 -5.79
C LEU A 139 7.09 -13.92 -6.21
N SER A 140 6.75 -12.79 -6.83
CA SER A 140 5.41 -12.49 -7.36
C SER A 140 5.36 -12.46 -8.89
N SER A 141 6.49 -12.70 -9.54
CA SER A 141 6.65 -12.69 -10.99
C SER A 141 7.72 -13.68 -11.46
N CYS A 142 7.72 -13.96 -12.76
CA CYS A 142 8.76 -14.76 -13.39
C CYS A 142 10.12 -14.02 -13.31
N PRO A 143 11.20 -14.66 -12.84
CA PRO A 143 12.51 -14.00 -12.73
C PRO A 143 13.14 -13.69 -14.09
N MET A 144 12.69 -14.32 -15.18
CA MET A 144 13.22 -14.10 -16.52
C MET A 144 12.49 -12.98 -17.28
N CYS A 145 11.16 -13.02 -17.34
CA CYS A 145 10.38 -12.05 -18.12
C CYS A 145 9.67 -11.00 -17.26
N LEU A 146 9.74 -11.10 -15.94
CA LEU A 146 9.10 -10.21 -14.96
C LEU A 146 7.56 -10.17 -15.01
N ASN A 147 6.94 -10.95 -15.88
CA ASN A 147 5.49 -11.06 -15.94
C ASN A 147 4.96 -11.78 -14.69
N PRO A 148 3.88 -11.28 -14.07
CA PRO A 148 3.23 -11.95 -12.96
C PRO A 148 2.50 -13.20 -13.45
N ILE A 149 2.37 -14.18 -12.56
CA ILE A 149 1.60 -15.41 -12.82
C ILE A 149 0.29 -15.29 -12.04
N PRO A 150 -0.89 -15.44 -12.66
CA PRO A 150 -2.14 -15.40 -11.94
C PRO A 150 -2.33 -16.66 -11.10
N PHE A 151 -2.90 -16.52 -9.90
CA PHE A 151 -3.34 -17.62 -9.03
C PHE A 151 -4.66 -18.21 -9.52
N LEU A 152 -4.66 -18.73 -10.75
CA LEU A 152 -5.83 -19.25 -11.45
C LEU A 152 -5.47 -20.54 -12.19
N VAL A 153 -6.49 -21.36 -12.51
CA VAL A 153 -6.34 -22.46 -13.48
C VAL A 153 -6.49 -21.88 -14.90
N SER A 154 -5.37 -21.49 -15.50
CA SER A 154 -5.38 -20.84 -16.82
C SER A 154 -4.08 -21.04 -17.61
N ASP A 155 -4.22 -21.24 -18.92
CA ASP A 155 -3.09 -21.34 -19.87
C ASP A 155 -2.56 -19.95 -20.30
N LEU A 156 -3.01 -18.85 -19.68
CA LEU A 156 -2.63 -17.48 -20.09
C LEU A 156 -1.17 -17.13 -19.78
N ALA A 157 -0.64 -17.59 -18.65
CA ALA A 157 0.69 -17.21 -18.16
C ALA A 157 1.68 -18.37 -18.08
N LEU A 158 1.21 -19.59 -18.34
CA LEU A 158 1.99 -20.82 -18.27
C LEU A 158 1.80 -21.63 -19.55
N SER A 159 2.90 -21.95 -20.23
CA SER A 159 2.87 -22.76 -21.45
C SER A 159 2.71 -24.24 -21.15
N GLU A 160 3.36 -24.70 -20.09
CA GLU A 160 3.38 -26.08 -19.60
C GLU A 160 3.23 -26.08 -18.07
N PRO A 161 2.99 -27.23 -17.41
CA PRO A 161 3.02 -27.33 -15.95
C PRO A 161 4.30 -26.72 -15.40
N PHE A 162 4.17 -25.83 -14.41
CA PHE A 162 5.30 -25.14 -13.78
C PHE A 162 6.25 -24.42 -14.76
N THR A 163 5.78 -24.01 -15.94
CA THR A 163 6.63 -23.32 -16.94
C THR A 163 5.96 -22.04 -17.41
N CYS A 164 6.64 -20.91 -17.21
CA CYS A 164 6.16 -19.60 -17.67
C CYS A 164 6.06 -19.56 -19.21
N MET A 165 5.14 -18.76 -19.75
CA MET A 165 5.02 -18.52 -21.21
C MET A 165 6.32 -18.09 -21.89
N CYS A 166 7.26 -17.48 -21.15
CA CYS A 166 8.57 -17.13 -21.70
C CYS A 166 9.56 -18.31 -21.77
N GLY A 167 9.16 -19.52 -21.37
CA GLY A 167 9.99 -20.71 -21.34
C GLY A 167 10.77 -20.92 -20.02
N PHE A 168 10.69 -19.98 -19.07
CA PHE A 168 11.32 -20.18 -17.76
C PHE A 168 10.61 -21.30 -16.99
N LYS A 169 11.34 -22.39 -16.73
CA LYS A 169 10.87 -23.49 -15.87
C LYS A 169 10.92 -23.04 -14.41
N LEU A 170 9.74 -22.91 -13.79
CA LEU A 170 9.62 -22.70 -12.35
C LEU A 170 10.09 -23.96 -11.60
N ALA A 171 9.84 -25.14 -12.18
CA ALA A 171 10.27 -26.43 -11.66
C ALA A 171 10.52 -27.42 -12.80
N ASP A 172 11.44 -28.37 -12.60
CA ASP A 172 11.77 -29.42 -13.59
C ASP A 172 11.40 -30.82 -13.09
N ILE A 173 10.14 -30.98 -12.71
CA ILE A 173 9.63 -32.15 -11.98
C ILE A 173 9.38 -33.34 -12.92
N GLY A 174 9.27 -33.11 -14.23
CA GLY A 174 8.96 -34.17 -15.21
C GLY A 174 10.00 -35.30 -15.26
N SER A 175 11.20 -35.06 -14.75
CA SER A 175 12.28 -36.06 -14.64
C SER A 175 12.34 -36.76 -13.27
N THR A 176 11.60 -36.27 -12.27
CA THR A 176 11.62 -36.81 -10.91
C THR A 176 10.60 -37.93 -10.72
N PRO A 177 10.94 -39.03 -10.01
CA PRO A 177 9.97 -40.05 -9.65
C PRO A 177 8.82 -39.46 -8.82
N TRP A 178 7.57 -39.81 -9.13
CA TRP A 178 6.39 -39.31 -8.41
C TRP A 178 6.38 -39.61 -6.89
N SER A 179 7.21 -40.56 -6.45
CA SER A 179 7.44 -40.83 -5.02
C SER A 179 8.11 -39.67 -4.28
N GLN A 180 8.75 -38.74 -5.00
CA GLN A 180 9.43 -37.57 -4.45
C GLN A 180 8.53 -36.33 -4.33
N TRP A 181 7.28 -36.37 -4.83
CA TRP A 181 6.35 -35.24 -4.74
C TRP A 181 5.80 -35.00 -3.33
N LYS A 182 6.13 -35.90 -2.41
CA LYS A 182 5.84 -35.77 -0.98
C LYS A 182 7.02 -35.07 -0.31
N MET A 183 6.78 -33.82 0.08
CA MET A 183 7.75 -32.98 0.77
C MET A 183 7.42 -32.95 2.26
N LYS A 184 8.46 -32.96 3.11
CA LYS A 184 8.29 -32.69 4.53
C LYS A 184 8.06 -31.19 4.73
N VAL A 185 6.86 -30.80 5.16
CA VAL A 185 6.53 -29.40 5.43
C VAL A 185 6.83 -29.12 6.90
N GLU A 186 7.88 -28.34 7.16
CA GLU A 186 8.21 -27.85 8.50
C GLU A 186 8.27 -26.32 8.48
N ILE A 187 7.44 -25.67 9.30
CA ILE A 187 7.41 -24.21 9.41
C ILE A 187 8.57 -23.78 10.32
N ALA A 188 9.64 -23.29 9.70
CA ALA A 188 10.83 -22.79 10.38
C ALA A 188 10.66 -21.35 10.88
N ASP A 189 9.76 -20.56 10.27
CA ASP A 189 9.49 -19.18 10.66
C ASP A 189 8.67 -19.11 11.97
N VAL A 190 9.32 -18.69 13.06
CA VAL A 190 8.73 -18.62 14.40
C VAL A 190 7.50 -17.70 14.47
N PRO A 191 7.53 -16.46 13.96
CA PRO A 191 6.33 -15.63 13.81
C PRO A 191 5.15 -16.32 13.13
N VAL A 192 5.38 -17.02 12.02
CA VAL A 192 4.32 -17.76 11.31
C VAL A 192 3.77 -18.91 12.15
N SER A 193 4.65 -19.71 12.77
CA SER A 193 4.25 -20.79 13.67
C SER A 193 3.39 -20.28 14.83
N LYS A 194 3.77 -19.15 15.44
CA LYS A 194 2.97 -18.50 16.49
C LYS A 194 1.62 -18.02 15.97
N TRP A 195 1.56 -17.44 14.78
CA TRP A 195 0.31 -16.97 14.16
C TRP A 195 -0.70 -18.10 13.95
N ILE A 196 -0.23 -19.23 13.39
CA ILE A 196 -1.08 -20.39 13.13
C ILE A 196 -1.53 -21.04 14.45
N ALA A 197 -0.61 -21.15 15.42
CA ALA A 197 -0.89 -21.73 16.72
C ALA A 197 -1.85 -20.90 17.60
N GLN A 198 -1.99 -19.60 17.31
CA GLN A 198 -2.75 -18.68 18.18
C GLN A 198 -4.21 -19.10 18.38
N GLY A 199 -4.81 -19.92 17.49
CA GLY A 199 -5.83 -20.92 17.80
C GLY A 199 -7.19 -20.48 18.38
N LYS A 200 -7.26 -19.48 19.26
CA LYS A 200 -8.45 -18.86 19.84
C LYS A 200 -8.38 -17.36 19.60
N ARG A 201 -9.53 -16.81 19.18
CA ARG A 201 -9.74 -15.38 19.01
C ARG A 201 -9.64 -14.71 20.39
N ASP A 202 -8.70 -13.79 20.57
CA ASP A 202 -8.77 -12.86 21.69
C ASP A 202 -9.84 -11.82 21.33
N ASP A 203 -11.03 -11.93 21.93
CA ASP A 203 -12.13 -11.02 21.64
C ASP A 203 -11.99 -9.64 22.28
N SER A 204 -11.09 -9.52 23.25
CA SER A 204 -10.84 -8.29 23.96
C SER A 204 -9.85 -7.40 23.22
N ASN A 205 -8.74 -7.96 22.73
CA ASN A 205 -7.73 -7.18 22.01
C ASN A 205 -7.95 -7.19 20.50
N ARG A 206 -7.80 -6.03 19.89
CA ARG A 206 -7.89 -5.79 18.46
C ARG A 206 -6.64 -5.07 18.00
N LEU A 207 -6.20 -5.41 16.81
CA LEU A 207 -5.07 -4.81 16.12
C LEU A 207 -5.61 -3.96 14.97
N LEU A 208 -5.13 -2.72 14.88
CA LEU A 208 -5.43 -1.77 13.82
C LEU A 208 -4.13 -1.46 13.06
N PHE A 209 -4.11 -1.80 11.79
CA PHE A 209 -2.99 -1.73 10.84
C PHE A 209 -3.52 -1.77 9.40
N SER A 210 -2.65 -1.50 8.42
CA SER A 210 -2.94 -1.68 7.00
C SER A 210 -2.41 -3.03 6.50
N PRO A 211 -3.27 -3.95 6.00
CA PRO A 211 -2.87 -5.23 5.43
C PRO A 211 -1.88 -5.10 4.26
N LEU A 212 -1.92 -3.99 3.53
CA LEU A 212 -1.09 -3.77 2.33
C LEU A 212 0.41 -3.62 2.64
N VAL A 213 0.76 -3.16 3.84
CA VAL A 213 2.16 -2.83 4.20
C VAL A 213 2.65 -3.56 5.44
N SER A 214 1.78 -4.35 6.08
CA SER A 214 2.10 -5.06 7.31
C SER A 214 2.68 -6.43 7.02
N SER A 215 3.72 -6.81 7.77
CA SER A 215 4.39 -8.09 7.67
C SER A 215 4.17 -8.88 8.96
N ILE A 216 4.14 -10.20 8.89
CA ILE A 216 3.91 -11.05 10.05
C ILE A 216 4.94 -10.81 11.17
N GLN A 217 6.18 -10.50 10.81
CA GLN A 217 7.25 -10.19 11.77
C GLN A 217 6.90 -8.99 12.65
N HIS A 218 6.08 -8.04 12.16
CA HIS A 218 5.66 -6.89 12.94
C HIS A 218 4.79 -7.30 14.14
N PHE A 219 4.03 -8.39 14.06
CA PHE A 219 3.12 -8.84 15.12
C PHE A 219 3.85 -9.49 16.30
N THR A 220 5.12 -9.85 16.12
CA THR A 220 5.97 -10.41 17.19
C THR A 220 6.84 -9.39 17.88
N LEU A 221 6.84 -8.13 17.43
CA LEU A 221 7.64 -7.06 18.04
C LEU A 221 6.97 -6.53 19.31
N GLU A 222 7.79 -6.10 20.26
CA GLU A 222 7.31 -5.42 21.46
C GLU A 222 6.77 -4.02 21.15
N SER A 223 5.80 -3.57 21.95
CA SER A 223 5.27 -2.22 21.86
C SER A 223 6.35 -1.20 22.24
N LYS A 224 6.64 -0.24 21.36
CA LYS A 224 7.63 0.81 21.64
C LYS A 224 7.03 2.05 22.29
N ILE A 225 5.73 2.26 22.08
CA ILE A 225 5.02 3.45 22.53
C ILE A 225 3.69 3.02 23.12
N GLN A 226 3.36 3.60 24.27
CA GLN A 226 2.04 3.47 24.87
C GLN A 226 1.39 4.84 25.00
N SER A 227 0.09 4.93 24.74
CA SER A 227 -0.66 6.14 25.03
C SER A 227 -0.81 6.36 26.53
N LYS A 228 -1.22 7.58 26.91
CA LYS A 228 -1.88 7.79 28.21
C LYS A 228 -3.23 7.06 28.23
N PHE A 229 -3.79 6.89 29.42
CA PHE A 229 -5.18 6.47 29.55
C PHE A 229 -6.12 7.56 29.04
N PHE A 230 -7.22 7.15 28.42
CA PHE A 230 -8.24 8.05 27.88
C PHE A 230 -9.47 8.11 28.77
N ASN A 231 -10.09 9.29 28.83
CA ASN A 231 -11.35 9.47 29.54
C ASN A 231 -12.52 9.10 28.64
N VAL A 232 -13.49 8.36 29.18
CA VAL A 232 -14.65 7.87 28.45
C VAL A 232 -15.90 8.63 28.91
N LYS A 233 -16.72 9.07 27.95
CA LYS A 233 -18.05 9.63 28.23
C LYS A 233 -19.11 8.81 27.49
N VAL A 234 -20.29 8.68 28.10
CA VAL A 234 -21.43 8.07 27.40
C VAL A 234 -21.82 8.99 26.25
N ALA A 235 -21.89 8.48 25.02
CA ALA A 235 -22.37 9.28 23.90
C ALA A 235 -23.87 9.49 24.07
N SER A 236 -24.35 10.72 23.85
CA SER A 236 -25.75 11.08 24.06
C SER A 236 -26.72 10.42 23.07
N THR A 237 -26.23 9.73 22.02
CA THR A 237 -27.05 9.25 20.89
C THR A 237 -26.28 8.26 20.00
N GLN A 238 -26.99 7.33 19.36
CA GLN A 238 -26.52 6.55 18.21
C GLN A 238 -26.29 7.47 16.99
N ASP A 239 -25.40 7.11 16.06
CA ASP A 239 -24.98 7.87 14.86
C ASP A 239 -24.00 9.05 15.07
N TYR A 240 -23.18 8.95 16.11
CA TYR A 240 -22.16 9.92 16.46
C TYR A 240 -21.16 10.28 15.33
N SER A 241 -20.72 9.30 14.53
CA SER A 241 -19.69 9.49 13.48
C SER A 241 -20.16 10.31 12.27
N TYR A 242 -21.47 10.39 12.02
CA TYR A 242 -22.02 11.07 10.84
C TYR A 242 -22.35 12.54 11.10
N ARG A 243 -22.30 12.98 12.36
CA ARG A 243 -22.59 14.35 12.76
C ARG A 243 -21.59 15.33 12.16
N ASP A 244 -22.10 16.46 11.67
CA ASP A 244 -21.25 17.53 11.16
C ASP A 244 -20.31 18.09 12.23
N GLU A 245 -20.71 18.06 13.50
CA GLU A 245 -19.85 18.40 14.63
C GLU A 245 -18.60 17.50 14.68
N PHE A 246 -18.76 16.18 14.53
CA PHE A 246 -17.66 15.23 14.52
C PHE A 246 -16.74 15.46 13.33
N LYS A 247 -17.31 15.64 12.12
CA LYS A 247 -16.53 15.96 10.92
C LYS A 247 -15.76 17.28 11.08
N ASN A 248 -16.36 18.28 11.71
CA ASN A 248 -15.71 19.55 12.00
C ASN A 248 -14.57 19.40 13.02
N ASP A 249 -14.77 18.58 14.05
CA ASP A 249 -13.75 18.28 15.04
C ASP A 249 -12.58 17.52 14.40
N LEU A 250 -12.85 16.45 13.64
CA LEU A 250 -11.85 15.70 12.89
C LEU A 250 -11.04 16.62 11.96
N TYR A 251 -11.70 17.49 11.20
CA TYR A 251 -11.01 18.49 10.36
C TYR A 251 -10.09 19.40 11.18
N LYS A 252 -10.57 19.93 12.32
CA LYS A 252 -9.78 20.80 13.21
C LYS A 252 -8.58 20.06 13.81
N GLN A 253 -8.75 18.79 14.21
CA GLN A 253 -7.67 17.97 14.75
C GLN A 253 -6.62 17.66 13.70
N ASN A 254 -7.04 17.23 12.50
CA ASN A 254 -6.15 17.00 11.38
C ASN A 254 -5.39 18.29 11.00
N CYS A 255 -6.03 19.46 10.98
CA CYS A 255 -5.37 20.75 10.79
C CYS A 255 -4.26 21.00 11.81
N ARG A 256 -4.54 20.79 13.11
CA ARG A 256 -3.58 20.98 14.19
C ARG A 256 -2.41 20.01 14.08
N CYS A 257 -2.71 18.74 13.80
CA CYS A 257 -1.73 17.70 13.57
C CYS A 257 -0.79 18.06 12.40
N PHE A 258 -1.36 18.43 11.25
CA PHE A 258 -0.59 18.84 10.08
C PHE A 258 0.28 20.07 10.36
N ARG A 259 -0.22 21.09 11.06
CA ARG A 259 0.58 22.28 11.43
C ARG A 259 1.78 21.91 12.32
N ASN A 260 1.62 20.96 13.23
CA ASN A 260 2.72 20.51 14.08
C ASN A 260 3.80 19.78 13.25
N ILE A 261 3.39 18.97 12.27
CA ILE A 261 4.29 18.27 11.36
C ILE A 261 5.00 19.28 10.43
N ASP A 262 4.25 20.22 9.85
CA ASP A 262 4.79 21.33 9.05
C ASP A 262 5.82 22.15 9.84
N HIS A 263 5.52 22.46 11.11
CA HIS A 263 6.48 23.12 12.00
C HIS A 263 7.73 22.28 12.24
N TYR A 264 7.57 20.97 12.51
CA TYR A 264 8.69 20.06 12.70
C TYR A 264 9.59 20.00 11.46
N VAL A 265 9.00 19.77 10.28
CA VAL A 265 9.71 19.75 8.99
C VAL A 265 10.42 21.07 8.77
N ARG A 266 9.73 22.18 9.04
CA ARG A 266 10.29 23.52 8.91
C ARG A 266 11.52 23.73 9.78
N LYS A 267 11.42 23.38 11.06
CA LYS A 267 12.50 23.53 12.04
C LYS A 267 13.69 22.64 11.72
N LYS A 268 13.44 21.39 11.33
CA LYS A 268 14.47 20.37 11.14
C LYS A 268 15.19 20.50 9.79
N PHE A 269 14.46 20.67 8.69
CA PHE A 269 15.03 20.61 7.35
C PHE A 269 15.07 21.97 6.64
N ILE A 270 14.11 22.85 6.90
CA ILE A 270 13.84 24.00 6.02
C ILE A 270 14.33 25.33 6.58
N LYS A 271 14.67 25.43 7.87
CA LYS A 271 15.04 26.70 8.53
C LYS A 271 16.09 27.51 7.75
N LYS A 272 17.05 26.83 7.10
CA LYS A 272 18.12 27.44 6.29
C LYS A 272 17.73 27.73 4.83
N HIS A 273 16.56 27.25 4.39
CA HIS A 273 16.08 27.26 3.00
C HIS A 273 14.76 28.04 2.79
N LEU A 274 14.30 28.80 3.80
CA LEU A 274 13.08 29.62 3.68
C LEU A 274 13.12 30.57 2.47
N LYS A 275 14.28 31.17 2.19
CA LYS A 275 14.46 32.01 1.00
C LYS A 275 14.37 31.22 -0.32
N CYS A 276 14.82 29.97 -0.32
CA CYS A 276 14.71 29.08 -1.49
C CYS A 276 13.25 28.74 -1.79
N ILE A 277 12.43 28.55 -0.74
CA ILE A 277 10.98 28.34 -0.90
C ILE A 277 10.33 29.57 -1.49
N LEU A 278 10.62 30.77 -0.97
CA LEU A 278 10.10 32.01 -1.54
C LEU A 278 10.53 32.18 -3.00
N MET A 279 11.78 31.89 -3.32
CA MET A 279 12.28 31.94 -4.71
C MET A 279 11.46 31.05 -5.64
N LEU A 280 11.17 29.81 -5.22
CA LEU A 280 10.36 28.87 -6.00
C LEU A 280 8.89 29.29 -6.10
N GLN A 281 8.23 29.56 -4.96
CA GLN A 281 6.80 29.88 -4.91
C GLN A 281 6.44 31.23 -5.50
N GLU A 282 7.40 32.16 -5.56
CA GLU A 282 7.21 33.48 -6.17
C GLU A 282 7.81 33.59 -7.57
N LEU A 283 8.39 32.50 -8.10
CA LEU A 283 9.02 32.46 -9.40
C LEU A 283 9.98 33.66 -9.56
N ARG A 284 10.93 33.79 -8.62
CA ARG A 284 11.86 34.92 -8.62
C ARG A 284 12.99 34.71 -9.61
N LYS A 285 13.25 35.71 -10.44
CA LYS A 285 14.40 35.79 -11.35
C LYS A 285 14.77 37.25 -11.63
N ASN A 286 15.93 37.48 -12.23
CA ASN A 286 16.27 38.80 -12.78
C ASN A 286 15.55 39.01 -14.13
N GLU A 287 15.47 40.27 -14.56
CA GLU A 287 15.01 40.57 -15.91
C GLU A 287 16.00 40.00 -16.92
N ASN A 288 15.49 39.41 -18.01
CA ASN A 288 16.27 38.79 -19.09
C ASN A 288 17.17 37.59 -18.72
N GLU A 289 17.11 37.10 -17.49
CA GLU A 289 17.77 35.84 -17.08
C GLU A 289 16.77 34.67 -17.00
N GLU A 290 17.30 33.45 -17.05
CA GLU A 290 16.56 32.22 -16.76
C GLU A 290 16.20 32.09 -15.27
N PHE A 291 15.28 31.17 -14.95
CA PHE A 291 15.00 30.86 -13.56
C PHE A 291 16.23 30.23 -12.87
N PRO A 292 16.53 30.64 -11.62
CA PRO A 292 17.63 30.06 -10.87
C PRO A 292 17.37 28.57 -10.57
N PRO A 293 18.43 27.78 -10.36
CA PRO A 293 18.29 26.37 -10.02
C PRO A 293 17.45 26.18 -8.75
N ILE A 294 16.60 25.15 -8.75
CA ILE A 294 15.73 24.87 -7.62
C ILE A 294 16.56 24.22 -6.50
N CYS A 295 16.36 24.68 -5.26
CA CYS A 295 16.94 24.04 -4.09
C CYS A 295 16.21 22.71 -3.81
N PRO A 296 16.87 21.55 -3.69
CA PRO A 296 16.20 20.27 -3.40
C PRO A 296 15.34 20.30 -2.12
N TYR A 297 15.77 21.00 -1.07
CA TYR A 297 14.95 21.17 0.15
C TYR A 297 13.67 21.97 -0.09
N ALA A 298 13.74 23.00 -0.95
CA ALA A 298 12.57 23.81 -1.29
C ALA A 298 11.62 23.03 -2.20
N TYR A 299 12.17 22.31 -3.17
CA TYR A 299 11.44 21.39 -4.04
C TYR A 299 10.61 20.41 -3.20
N ALA A 300 11.28 19.61 -2.36
CA ALA A 300 10.62 18.59 -1.55
C ALA A 300 9.50 19.17 -0.68
N TYR A 301 9.77 20.29 0.00
CA TYR A 301 8.80 20.91 0.90
C TYR A 301 7.59 21.52 0.17
N VAL A 302 7.81 22.22 -0.95
CA VAL A 302 6.74 22.89 -1.69
C VAL A 302 5.79 21.86 -2.27
N PHE A 303 6.31 20.84 -2.96
CA PHE A 303 5.47 19.83 -3.62
C PHE A 303 4.84 18.84 -2.62
N TRP A 304 5.54 18.46 -1.54
CA TRP A 304 4.95 17.73 -0.41
C TRP A 304 3.72 18.45 0.17
N LYS A 305 3.83 19.76 0.38
CA LYS A 305 2.74 20.55 0.95
C LYS A 305 1.62 20.80 -0.05
N GLN A 306 1.95 21.02 -1.32
CA GLN A 306 0.98 21.24 -2.40
C GLN A 306 0.08 20.01 -2.55
N THR A 307 0.69 18.83 -2.71
CA THR A 307 -0.01 17.56 -2.90
C THR A 307 -0.86 17.18 -1.68
N LEU A 308 -0.29 17.22 -0.46
CA LEU A 308 -1.06 16.89 0.74
C LEU A 308 -2.30 17.75 0.93
N LEU A 309 -2.24 19.03 0.55
CA LEU A 309 -3.34 20.00 0.68
C LEU A 309 -4.24 20.09 -0.57
N GLY A 310 -4.07 19.21 -1.57
CA GLY A 310 -4.89 19.19 -2.78
C GLY A 310 -4.85 20.51 -3.56
N ARG A 311 -3.69 21.17 -3.64
CA ARG A 311 -3.56 22.48 -4.30
C ARG A 311 -3.17 22.34 -5.77
N GLU A 312 -3.93 23.01 -6.64
CA GLU A 312 -3.65 23.04 -8.08
C GLU A 312 -2.30 23.69 -8.43
N HIS A 313 -1.87 24.69 -7.64
CA HIS A 313 -0.67 25.47 -7.91
C HIS A 313 0.32 25.41 -6.74
N PHE A 314 1.61 25.27 -7.07
CA PHE A 314 2.71 25.32 -6.11
C PHE A 314 3.07 26.75 -5.70
N TYR A 315 2.80 27.71 -6.58
CA TYR A 315 2.95 29.14 -6.35
C TYR A 315 1.74 29.68 -5.58
N ASN A 316 1.99 30.64 -4.69
CA ASN A 316 1.12 31.15 -3.61
C ASN A 316 1.34 30.51 -2.24
N ASN A 317 0.85 31.18 -1.20
CA ASN A 317 0.93 30.72 0.17
C ASN A 317 0.12 29.42 0.33
N LEU A 318 0.81 28.29 0.42
CA LEU A 318 0.26 26.98 0.73
C LEU A 318 -0.18 26.93 2.20
N VAL A 319 -1.29 27.62 2.49
CA VAL A 319 -1.91 27.69 3.82
C VAL A 319 -3.18 26.85 3.80
N ILE A 320 -3.49 26.25 4.96
CA ILE A 320 -4.75 25.55 5.17
C ILE A 320 -5.89 26.56 5.01
N SER A 321 -6.78 26.33 4.04
CA SER A 321 -7.96 27.17 3.83
C SER A 321 -9.06 26.84 4.83
N ARG A 322 -10.11 27.67 4.86
CA ARG A 322 -11.37 27.29 5.50
C ARG A 322 -11.88 25.98 4.88
N ARG A 323 -12.50 25.15 5.72
CA ARG A 323 -13.11 23.87 5.30
C ARG A 323 -14.12 24.14 4.19
N ARG A 324 -13.98 23.47 3.05
CA ARG A 324 -14.98 23.49 1.98
C ARG A 324 -16.04 22.42 2.27
N PRO A 325 -17.30 22.58 1.81
CA PRO A 325 -18.29 21.50 1.85
C PRO A 325 -17.73 20.22 1.20
N GLY A 326 -17.99 19.06 1.81
CA GLY A 326 -17.50 17.76 1.32
C GLY A 326 -16.13 17.33 1.84
N ILE A 327 -15.25 18.26 2.25
CA ILE A 327 -13.92 17.92 2.78
C ILE A 327 -14.02 17.48 4.24
N THR A 328 -13.46 16.34 4.62
CA THR A 328 -13.46 15.85 6.02
C THR A 328 -12.14 16.09 6.76
N VAL A 329 -11.03 16.19 6.04
CA VAL A 329 -9.69 16.45 6.58
C VAL A 329 -8.95 17.51 5.76
N ALA A 330 -8.00 18.24 6.37
CA ALA A 330 -7.23 19.25 5.65
C ALA A 330 -6.16 18.66 4.73
N THR A 331 -5.71 17.43 5.02
CA THR A 331 -4.77 16.68 4.19
C THR A 331 -5.52 15.83 3.16
N GLU A 332 -6.07 16.48 2.14
CA GLU A 332 -6.97 15.91 1.12
C GLU A 332 -6.41 14.64 0.46
N LEU A 333 -5.10 14.61 0.13
CA LEU A 333 -4.46 13.44 -0.51
C LEU A 333 -4.64 12.13 0.29
N ILE A 334 -4.64 12.22 1.62
CA ILE A 334 -4.65 11.05 2.51
C ILE A 334 -6.01 10.85 3.18
N GLU A 335 -7.06 11.56 2.74
CA GLU A 335 -8.40 11.48 3.30
C GLU A 335 -8.93 10.04 3.30
N HIS A 336 -8.83 9.34 2.17
CA HIS A 336 -9.29 7.96 2.04
C HIS A 336 -8.57 7.00 3.00
N ILE A 337 -7.28 7.22 3.30
CA ILE A 337 -6.51 6.40 4.25
C ILE A 337 -6.99 6.69 5.68
N ILE A 338 -7.20 7.97 6.01
CA ILE A 338 -7.73 8.36 7.33
C ILE A 338 -9.13 7.76 7.53
N ASP A 339 -9.95 7.78 6.49
CA ASP A 339 -11.30 7.22 6.52
C ASP A 339 -11.30 5.70 6.67
N ASP A 340 -10.38 4.97 6.02
CA ASP A 340 -10.19 3.54 6.24
C ASP A 340 -9.86 3.23 7.71
N TYR A 341 -8.88 3.92 8.29
CA TYR A 341 -8.52 3.76 9.70
C TYR A 341 -9.67 4.13 10.65
N LYS A 342 -10.41 5.20 10.33
CA LYS A 342 -11.62 5.58 11.07
C LYS A 342 -12.64 4.45 11.03
N ASN A 343 -13.04 3.99 9.85
CA ASN A 343 -14.07 2.98 9.69
C ASN A 343 -13.69 1.68 10.40
N ARG A 344 -12.44 1.24 10.27
CA ARG A 344 -11.91 0.06 10.98
C ARG A 344 -11.91 0.24 12.48
N LEU A 345 -11.47 1.40 12.98
CA LEU A 345 -11.50 1.66 14.42
C LEU A 345 -12.94 1.63 14.96
N PHE A 346 -13.91 2.20 14.24
CA PHE A 346 -15.32 2.14 14.61
C PHE A 346 -15.90 0.72 14.51
N ALA A 347 -15.44 -0.12 13.57
CA ALA A 347 -15.85 -1.51 13.46
C ALA A 347 -15.24 -2.39 14.58
N HIS A 348 -14.01 -2.10 14.99
CA HIS A 348 -13.30 -2.85 16.03
C HIS A 348 -13.73 -2.47 17.44
N THR A 349 -14.43 -1.35 17.61
CA THR A 349 -14.76 -0.77 18.91
C THR A 349 -16.26 -0.45 19.05
N ASN A 350 -16.68 -0.13 20.26
CA ASN A 350 -17.99 0.43 20.54
C ASN A 350 -18.02 1.98 20.53
N LEU A 351 -17.14 2.64 19.76
CA LEU A 351 -17.12 4.11 19.60
C LEU A 351 -18.42 4.69 18.99
N SER A 352 -19.24 3.87 18.33
CA SER A 352 -20.58 4.27 17.90
C SER A 352 -21.55 4.47 19.07
N LYS A 353 -21.25 3.91 20.24
CA LYS A 353 -22.06 3.95 21.47
C LYS A 353 -21.45 4.80 22.59
N TYR A 354 -20.12 4.97 22.59
CA TYR A 354 -19.39 5.68 23.63
C TYR A 354 -18.46 6.74 23.03
N ASP A 355 -18.48 7.94 23.59
CA ASP A 355 -17.60 9.02 23.17
C ASP A 355 -16.23 8.85 23.86
N ASN A 356 -15.26 8.45 23.05
CA ASN A 356 -13.84 8.51 23.39
C ASN A 356 -13.06 9.25 22.29
N ARG A 357 -13.43 10.51 22.04
CA ARG A 357 -12.73 11.43 21.12
C ARG A 357 -11.22 11.49 21.37
N GLU A 358 -10.78 11.41 22.63
CA GLU A 358 -9.34 11.48 22.92
C GLU A 358 -8.59 10.30 22.31
N MET A 359 -9.10 9.07 22.50
CA MET A 359 -8.53 7.86 21.90
C MET A 359 -8.59 7.94 20.38
N PHE A 360 -9.76 8.29 19.82
CA PHE A 360 -9.95 8.43 18.39
C PHE A 360 -8.96 9.43 17.77
N HIS A 361 -8.88 10.65 18.30
CA HIS A 361 -7.94 11.67 17.82
C HIS A 361 -6.50 11.23 17.97
N TRP A 362 -6.15 10.53 19.06
CA TRP A 362 -4.81 10.04 19.25
C TRP A 362 -4.40 9.04 18.16
N VAL A 363 -5.28 8.08 17.84
CA VAL A 363 -5.05 7.11 16.74
C VAL A 363 -4.92 7.84 15.40
N ILE A 364 -5.90 8.66 15.04
CA ILE A 364 -5.91 9.33 13.73
C ILE A 364 -4.74 10.31 13.58
N ASN A 365 -4.42 11.08 14.61
CA ASN A 365 -3.27 11.98 14.58
C ASN A 365 -1.95 11.21 14.48
N ARG A 366 -1.85 10.03 15.08
CA ARG A 366 -0.66 9.18 14.96
C ARG A 366 -0.47 8.70 13.52
N VAL A 367 -1.53 8.17 12.91
CA VAL A 367 -1.52 7.72 11.51
C VAL A 367 -1.21 8.89 10.57
N THR A 368 -1.89 10.03 10.74
CA THR A 368 -1.64 11.27 9.99
C THR A 368 -0.19 11.73 10.12
N SER A 369 0.37 11.70 11.34
CA SER A 369 1.75 12.14 11.59
C SER A 369 2.77 11.29 10.86
N GLU A 370 2.64 9.97 10.95
CA GLU A 370 3.55 9.06 10.28
C GLU A 370 3.40 9.13 8.75
N LEU A 371 2.17 9.20 8.23
CA LEU A 371 1.89 9.38 6.79
C LEU A 371 2.54 10.65 6.24
N CYS A 372 2.22 11.81 6.80
CA CYS A 372 2.72 13.09 6.29
C CYS A 372 4.25 13.15 6.36
N LEU A 373 4.85 12.60 7.43
CA LEU A 373 6.30 12.62 7.59
C LEU A 373 7.00 11.64 6.65
N ASN A 374 6.49 10.41 6.49
CA ASN A 374 7.02 9.46 5.52
C ASN A 374 6.91 10.01 4.09
N TYR A 375 5.79 10.63 3.76
CA TYR A 375 5.59 11.22 2.43
C TYR A 375 6.54 12.39 2.16
N PHE A 376 6.87 13.18 3.19
CA PHE A 376 7.94 14.18 3.06
C PHE A 376 9.30 13.54 2.75
N TYR A 377 9.61 12.40 3.37
CA TYR A 377 10.84 11.66 3.07
C TYR A 377 10.83 11.08 1.64
N GLU A 378 9.70 10.60 1.13
CA GLU A 378 9.59 10.19 -0.28
C GLU A 378 9.87 11.37 -1.22
N TRP A 379 9.34 12.56 -0.93
CA TRP A 379 9.67 13.78 -1.68
C TRP A 379 11.15 14.16 -1.58
N LEU A 380 11.78 13.97 -0.43
CA LEU A 380 13.23 14.20 -0.29
C LEU A 380 14.05 13.24 -1.17
N LYS A 381 13.68 11.96 -1.28
CA LYS A 381 14.43 10.97 -2.08
C LYS A 381 14.58 11.37 -3.55
N ILE A 382 13.56 12.03 -4.11
CA ILE A 382 13.53 12.45 -5.52
C ILE A 382 13.91 13.92 -5.72
N ALA A 383 14.23 14.64 -4.64
CA ALA A 383 14.30 16.09 -4.68
C ALA A 383 15.46 16.64 -5.51
N VAL A 384 16.59 15.93 -5.53
CA VAL A 384 17.77 16.34 -6.31
C VAL A 384 17.45 16.22 -7.80
N GLU A 385 17.03 15.03 -8.24
CA GLU A 385 16.65 14.75 -9.62
C GLU A 385 15.54 15.69 -10.11
N GLY A 386 14.45 15.83 -9.35
CA GLY A 386 13.32 16.68 -9.73
C GLY A 386 13.68 18.17 -9.80
N ALA A 387 14.58 18.64 -8.92
CA ALA A 387 15.07 20.01 -8.95
C ALA A 387 15.98 20.29 -10.16
N GLU A 388 16.84 19.34 -10.54
CA GLU A 388 17.75 19.45 -11.69
C GLU A 388 16.99 19.36 -13.02
N GLN A 389 16.02 18.46 -13.12
CA GLN A 389 15.20 18.28 -14.32
C GLN A 389 14.08 19.31 -14.46
N ILE A 390 13.79 20.07 -13.39
CA ILE A 390 12.66 21.01 -13.32
C ILE A 390 11.36 20.26 -13.68
N SER A 391 11.14 19.13 -13.00
CA SER A 391 10.02 18.23 -13.28
C SER A 391 9.37 17.80 -11.98
N VAL A 392 8.12 17.33 -12.05
CA VAL A 392 7.44 16.64 -10.94
C VAL A 392 7.08 15.22 -11.37
N PRO A 393 7.00 14.26 -10.42
CA PRO A 393 6.51 12.93 -10.70
C PRO A 393 5.11 12.95 -11.32
N ASN A 394 4.85 12.00 -12.23
CA ASN A 394 3.50 11.72 -12.69
C ASN A 394 2.65 11.07 -11.58
N GLN A 395 1.35 10.93 -11.84
CA GLN A 395 0.40 10.38 -10.87
C GLN A 395 0.77 8.97 -10.39
N ASP A 396 1.20 8.07 -11.28
CA ASP A 396 1.59 6.71 -10.91
C ASP A 396 2.74 6.69 -9.89
N LYS A 397 3.76 7.52 -10.10
CA LYS A 397 4.89 7.65 -9.16
C LYS A 397 4.45 8.29 -7.85
N LEU A 398 3.52 9.25 -7.86
CA LEU A 398 2.94 9.82 -6.64
C LEU A 398 2.13 8.78 -5.83
N ASP A 399 1.39 7.92 -6.51
CA ASP A 399 0.62 6.84 -5.88
C ASP A 399 1.56 5.84 -5.21
N ILE A 400 2.66 5.46 -5.88
CA ILE A 400 3.72 4.61 -5.30
C ILE A 400 4.35 5.29 -4.07
N MET A 401 4.68 6.59 -4.16
CA MET A 401 5.21 7.35 -3.02
C MET A 401 4.21 7.38 -1.84
N LEU A 402 2.91 7.55 -2.12
CA LEU A 402 1.87 7.54 -1.10
C LEU A 402 1.74 6.16 -0.44
N GLN A 403 1.72 5.08 -1.23
CA GLN A 403 1.69 3.70 -0.72
C GLN A 403 2.90 3.41 0.18
N ASN A 404 4.10 3.83 -0.24
CA ASN A 404 5.32 3.71 0.57
C ASN A 404 5.27 4.52 1.87
N SER A 405 4.41 5.53 1.93
CA SER A 405 4.25 6.39 3.10
C SER A 405 3.32 5.81 4.17
N ILE A 406 2.51 4.79 3.81
CA ILE A 406 1.57 4.15 4.74
C ILE A 406 2.34 3.59 5.96
N PRO A 407 1.95 3.94 7.19
CA PRO A 407 2.64 3.49 8.38
C PRO A 407 2.58 1.98 8.49
N ARG A 408 3.74 1.33 8.60
CA ARG A 408 3.86 -0.10 8.94
C ARG A 408 3.60 -0.37 10.43
N ALA A 409 2.76 0.46 11.06
CA ALA A 409 2.48 0.44 12.48
C ALA A 409 1.29 -0.47 12.78
N ILE A 410 1.35 -1.17 13.90
CA ILE A 410 0.21 -1.91 14.45
C ILE A 410 -0.19 -1.24 15.75
N LEU A 411 -1.44 -0.79 15.83
CA LEU A 411 -2.02 -0.23 17.05
C LEU A 411 -2.88 -1.31 17.71
N LYS A 412 -2.49 -1.73 18.91
CA LYS A 412 -3.26 -2.66 19.72
C LYS A 412 -4.14 -1.90 20.70
N HIS A 413 -5.42 -2.24 20.74
CA HIS A 413 -6.43 -1.63 21.58
C HIS A 413 -7.46 -2.66 22.03
N ASN A 414 -8.23 -2.34 23.07
CA ASN A 414 -9.35 -3.15 23.51
C ASN A 414 -10.62 -2.80 22.68
N SER A 415 -11.44 -3.80 22.38
CA SER A 415 -12.70 -3.65 21.64
C SER A 415 -13.77 -2.88 22.44
N ASP A 416 -13.70 -2.88 23.77
CA ASP A 416 -14.57 -2.10 24.64
C ASP A 416 -13.86 -0.81 25.11
N VAL A 417 -14.24 0.33 24.54
CA VAL A 417 -13.66 1.63 24.90
C VAL A 417 -14.09 2.13 26.27
N ARG A 418 -15.07 1.49 26.94
CA ARG A 418 -15.41 1.79 28.34
C ARG A 418 -14.31 1.38 29.29
N GLN A 419 -13.57 0.33 28.95
CA GLN A 419 -12.48 -0.15 29.77
C GLN A 419 -11.32 0.84 29.66
N LYS A 420 -10.79 1.22 30.82
CA LYS A 420 -9.63 2.11 30.89
C LYS A 420 -8.44 1.40 30.24
N GLN A 421 -8.05 1.84 29.06
CA GLN A 421 -7.03 1.21 28.23
C GLN A 421 -5.94 2.19 27.80
N LYS A 422 -4.76 1.64 27.53
CA LYS A 422 -3.74 2.31 26.73
C LYS A 422 -3.77 1.71 25.33
N ILE A 423 -3.46 2.52 24.33
CA ILE A 423 -3.14 2.02 23.01
C ILE A 423 -1.65 1.74 22.96
N GLU A 424 -1.29 0.50 22.62
CA GLU A 424 0.08 0.08 22.38
C GLU A 424 0.37 0.22 20.89
N ILE A 425 1.52 0.82 20.54
CA ILE A 425 1.97 0.88 19.14
C ILE A 425 3.21 0.02 18.98
N ILE A 426 3.11 -0.91 18.04
CA ILE A 426 4.22 -1.68 17.52
C ILE A 426 4.72 -0.98 16.26
N LEU A 427 5.98 -0.54 16.29
CA LEU A 427 6.63 0.16 15.18
C LEU A 427 7.85 -0.62 14.73
N PRO A 428 7.84 -1.19 13.51
CA PRO A 428 9.06 -1.73 12.93
C PRO A 428 10.07 -0.60 12.76
N ASN A 429 11.37 -0.94 12.78
CA ASN A 429 12.40 0.02 12.46
C ASN A 429 12.27 0.40 10.98
N VAL A 430 11.79 1.62 10.73
CA VAL A 430 11.77 2.20 9.38
C VAL A 430 13.07 2.97 9.23
N ASP A 431 13.94 2.52 8.32
CA ASP A 431 15.14 3.27 7.99
C ASP A 431 14.74 4.56 7.25
N ARG A 432 14.99 5.70 7.89
CA ARG A 432 14.76 7.05 7.34
C ARG A 432 16.08 7.72 6.93
N ARG A 433 17.13 6.95 6.67
CA ARG A 433 18.41 7.47 6.19
C ARG A 433 18.23 8.06 4.80
N ILE A 434 18.39 9.38 4.71
CA ILE A 434 18.61 10.10 3.46
C ILE A 434 20.00 10.70 3.56
N ASN A 435 20.81 10.51 2.52
CA ASN A 435 22.13 11.12 2.45
C ASN A 435 21.99 12.63 2.17
N LEU A 436 21.87 13.42 3.24
CA LEU A 436 21.69 14.88 3.12
C LEU A 436 22.91 15.59 2.50
N ASN A 437 24.06 14.93 2.37
CA ASN A 437 25.26 15.50 1.75
C ASN A 437 25.09 15.72 0.23
N GLU A 438 24.17 15.01 -0.41
CA GLU A 438 23.86 15.18 -1.83
C GLU A 438 23.07 16.46 -2.11
N PHE A 439 22.47 17.07 -1.08
CA PHE A 439 21.56 18.19 -1.23
C PHE A 439 22.33 19.51 -1.28
N LYS A 440 22.68 19.96 -2.49
CA LYS A 440 23.34 21.25 -2.70
C LYS A 440 22.33 22.39 -2.75
N CYS A 441 22.49 23.35 -1.83
CA CYS A 441 21.64 24.54 -1.79
C CYS A 441 22.24 25.67 -2.65
N PRO A 442 21.52 26.19 -3.67
CA PRO A 442 22.01 27.27 -4.52
C PRO A 442 22.16 28.59 -3.77
N LEU A 443 21.41 28.78 -2.69
CA LEU A 443 21.47 29.98 -1.83
C LEU A 443 22.39 29.79 -0.60
N SER A 444 23.32 28.82 -0.65
CA SER A 444 24.30 28.62 0.43
C SER A 444 25.31 29.78 0.52
N THR A 445 25.67 30.39 -0.61
CA THR A 445 26.66 31.47 -0.69
C THR A 445 26.09 32.84 -0.29
N LYS A 446 26.94 33.72 0.26
CA LYS A 446 26.54 35.10 0.61
C LYS A 446 26.13 35.93 -0.62
N THR A 447 26.75 35.68 -1.77
CA THR A 447 26.49 36.38 -3.04
C THR A 447 25.07 36.12 -3.54
N MET A 448 24.67 34.85 -3.64
CA MET A 448 23.31 34.50 -4.09
C MET A 448 22.22 35.00 -3.14
N LYS A 449 22.50 35.06 -1.83
CA LYS A 449 21.57 35.66 -0.85
C LYS A 449 21.35 37.16 -1.06
N LYS A 450 22.34 37.90 -1.58
CA LYS A 450 22.21 39.32 -1.91
C LYS A 450 21.45 39.52 -3.22
N LEU A 451 21.71 38.68 -4.22
CA LEU A 451 21.02 38.71 -5.52
C LEU A 451 19.50 38.50 -5.37
N LEU A 452 19.07 37.62 -4.48
CA LEU A 452 17.64 37.34 -4.25
C LEU A 452 16.81 38.59 -3.90
N PHE A 453 17.38 39.58 -3.22
CA PHE A 453 16.65 40.81 -2.89
C PHE A 453 16.46 41.74 -4.10
N LYS A 454 17.20 41.52 -5.19
CA LYS A 454 17.09 42.28 -6.45
C LYS A 454 16.17 41.59 -7.47
N MET A 455 15.78 40.34 -7.24
CA MET A 455 14.96 39.56 -8.16
C MET A 455 13.47 39.96 -8.08
N ASN A 456 12.84 40.07 -9.25
CA ASN A 456 11.42 40.34 -9.40
C ASN A 456 10.60 39.05 -9.31
N SER A 457 9.33 39.16 -8.87
CA SER A 457 8.38 38.04 -8.81
C SER A 457 7.67 37.89 -10.16
N PHE A 458 7.72 36.68 -10.72
CA PHE A 458 7.04 36.34 -11.98
C PHE A 458 5.88 35.35 -11.76
N LYS A 459 5.17 35.45 -10.63
CA LYS A 459 3.91 34.73 -10.43
C LYS A 459 2.96 35.01 -11.61
N PRO A 460 2.16 34.02 -12.06
CA PRO A 460 1.25 34.22 -13.20
C PRO A 460 0.36 35.46 -13.07
N LEU A 461 -0.18 35.74 -11.88
CA LEU A 461 -0.97 36.95 -11.64
C LEU A 461 -0.15 38.24 -11.78
N SER A 462 1.09 38.27 -11.28
CA SER A 462 1.99 39.42 -11.41
C SER A 462 2.34 39.69 -12.87
N VAL A 463 2.56 38.64 -13.66
CA VAL A 463 2.86 38.74 -15.09
C VAL A 463 1.62 39.19 -15.87
N ALA A 464 0.44 38.67 -15.55
CA ALA A 464 -0.81 39.10 -16.15
C ALA A 464 -1.09 40.59 -15.91
N MET A 465 -0.85 41.08 -14.68
CA MET A 465 -0.96 42.51 -14.36
C MET A 465 0.03 43.35 -15.18
N ARG A 466 1.29 42.91 -15.32
CA ARG A 466 2.30 43.60 -16.14
C ARG A 466 1.90 43.70 -17.62
N ILE A 467 1.26 42.66 -18.18
CA ILE A 467 0.73 42.70 -19.55
C ILE A 467 -0.46 43.65 -19.65
N TYR A 468 -1.37 43.62 -18.67
CA TYR A 468 -2.52 44.51 -18.65
C TYR A 468 -2.11 45.99 -18.62
N GLU A 469 -1.10 46.32 -17.80
CA GLU A 469 -0.54 47.67 -17.70
C GLU A 469 0.26 48.09 -18.94
N ASN A 470 0.98 47.15 -19.57
CA ASN A 470 1.77 47.41 -20.77
C ASN A 470 1.82 46.16 -21.70
N PRO A 471 0.98 46.09 -22.74
CA PRO A 471 0.84 44.90 -23.59
C PRO A 471 1.92 44.81 -24.68
N SER A 472 3.19 44.91 -24.30
CA SER A 472 4.34 44.76 -25.21
C SER A 472 4.59 43.30 -25.60
N ASP A 473 5.23 43.08 -26.75
CA ASP A 473 5.64 41.73 -27.19
C ASP A 473 6.63 41.07 -26.24
N GLU A 474 7.46 41.87 -25.56
CA GLU A 474 8.37 41.41 -24.51
C GLU A 474 7.59 40.81 -23.32
N ASN A 475 6.56 41.50 -22.84
CA ASN A 475 5.74 41.02 -21.73
C ASN A 475 4.97 39.73 -22.10
N LYS A 476 4.50 39.60 -23.35
CA LYS A 476 3.88 38.36 -23.87
C LYS A 476 4.89 37.20 -23.94
N ARG A 477 6.14 37.46 -24.34
CA ARG A 477 7.20 36.44 -24.32
C ARG A 477 7.50 35.96 -22.90
N ILE A 478 7.55 36.89 -21.94
CA ILE A 478 7.73 36.55 -20.51
C ILE A 478 6.59 35.66 -20.02
N GLU A 479 5.34 35.97 -20.36
CA GLU A 479 4.19 35.14 -19.98
C GLU A 479 4.28 33.72 -20.57
N SER A 480 4.61 33.60 -21.85
CA SER A 480 4.80 32.30 -22.49
C SER A 480 5.89 31.48 -21.81
N TYR A 481 7.04 32.10 -21.50
CA TYR A 481 8.15 31.47 -20.78
C TYR A 481 7.72 31.01 -19.37
N VAL A 482 7.03 31.86 -18.61
CA VAL A 482 6.52 31.53 -17.26
C VAL A 482 5.50 30.39 -17.34
N LYS A 483 4.58 30.43 -18.30
CA LYS A 483 3.60 29.35 -18.53
C LYS A 483 4.29 28.03 -18.81
N GLN A 484 5.28 27.99 -19.71
CA GLN A 484 6.04 26.78 -20.01
C GLN A 484 6.79 26.26 -18.78
N TYR A 485 7.43 27.14 -18.01
CA TYR A 485 8.12 26.77 -16.78
C TYR A 485 7.17 26.17 -15.73
N VAL A 486 6.02 26.81 -15.51
CA VAL A 486 4.99 26.33 -14.57
C VAL A 486 4.41 24.99 -15.03
N MET A 487 4.19 24.79 -16.33
CA MET A 487 3.67 23.51 -16.86
C MET A 487 4.61 22.34 -16.57
N LYS A 488 5.92 22.53 -16.58
CA LYS A 488 6.88 21.47 -16.22
C LYS A 488 6.79 21.04 -14.74
N LEU A 489 6.29 21.92 -13.89
CA LEU A 489 6.15 21.73 -12.43
C LEU A 489 4.69 21.53 -12.01
N ARG A 490 3.81 21.17 -12.95
CA ARG A 490 2.40 20.88 -12.68
C ARG A 490 2.24 19.39 -12.38
N ILE A 491 1.59 19.11 -11.25
CA ILE A 491 1.20 17.77 -10.80
C ILE A 491 -0.11 17.37 -11.47
#